data_AF-A0A1B6DFY1-F1
#
_entry.id   AF-A0A1B6DFY1-F1
#
_cell.length_a   1.000
_cell.length_b   1.000
_cell.length_c   1.000
_cell.angle_alpha   90.00
_cell.angle_beta   90.00
_cell.angle_gamma   90.00
#
_symmetry.space_group_name_H-M   'P 1'
#
loop_
_entity.id
_entity.type
_entity.pdbx_description
1 polymer ?
#
loop_
_entity_poly.entity_id
_entity_poly.type
_entity_poly.pdbx_seq_one_letter_code
_entity_poly.pdbx_strand_id
1 'polypeptide(L)'
;MLVFGESILNDAIAIVLTTSVLDSNNPDMSPFESVVSAFKRFCLMFFASAGIGVIFALISALLLKHVDLRKNPSLEFAMMLVFTYAPYALAEGIHLSGIMAILFCGVVMSHYTHYNLSTVTQITMQQTMRTLAFIAETCVFAYLGLAIFSFQHRVEPELVIWSLILCLIGRACNIFPLAILVNKFREHKITKKMMFIMWFSGLRGAISYALSLHLEFSDETRHVIITTTLIIVLVTTLLFGGSTMPLLKFLQANKKKPGRRRKHKEKALSLSKTREWGQAIDSEHLSEYTEEETMEVNFLQSRIRGFAKYDLQYFIPFFTRRFTQEELKDCKTQMNDLTQQWYQAIRISPTESEEEHAQQS
;
A
#
# COMPACT_ATOMS: atom_id res chain seq x y z
N MET A 1 5.34 7.46 -0.29
CA MET A 1 5.37 6.16 -1.02
C MET A 1 6.65 5.34 -0.86
N LEU A 2 7.88 5.87 -0.94
CA LEU A 2 9.11 5.04 -0.83
C LEU A 2 9.22 4.21 0.47
N VAL A 3 8.92 4.81 1.62
CA VAL A 3 9.00 4.12 2.93
C VAL A 3 7.95 3.01 3.04
N PHE A 4 6.75 3.23 2.49
CA PHE A 4 5.65 2.26 2.54
C PHE A 4 6.00 0.99 1.75
N GLY A 5 6.52 1.14 0.52
CA GLY A 5 6.95 -0.02 -0.27
C GLY A 5 8.13 -0.77 0.34
N GLU A 6 9.08 -0.06 0.94
CA GLU A 6 10.19 -0.68 1.69
C GLU A 6 9.68 -1.48 2.89
N SER A 7 8.79 -0.92 3.71
CA SER A 7 8.27 -1.61 4.90
C SER A 7 7.50 -2.89 4.54
N ILE A 8 6.60 -2.83 3.54
CA ILE A 8 5.84 -4.02 3.13
C ILE A 8 6.77 -5.15 2.63
N LEU A 9 7.76 -4.80 1.79
CA LEU A 9 8.68 -5.80 1.25
C LEU A 9 9.58 -6.38 2.35
N ASN A 10 10.08 -5.52 3.25
CA ASN A 10 10.93 -5.91 4.36
C ASN A 10 10.22 -6.92 5.28
N ASP A 11 8.96 -6.66 5.62
CA ASP A 11 8.20 -7.51 6.53
C ASP A 11 8.02 -8.93 5.97
N ALA A 12 7.69 -9.03 4.68
CA ALA A 12 7.54 -10.32 4.01
C ALA A 12 8.88 -11.06 3.89
N ILE A 13 9.96 -10.35 3.53
CA ILE A 13 11.32 -10.94 3.43
C ILE A 13 11.82 -11.41 4.81
N ALA A 14 11.57 -10.65 5.87
CA ALA A 14 11.99 -10.98 7.23
C ALA A 14 11.37 -12.30 7.70
N ILE A 15 10.07 -12.50 7.45
CA ILE A 15 9.37 -13.74 7.79
C ILE A 15 10.01 -14.94 7.05
N VAL A 16 10.23 -14.82 5.74
CA VAL A 16 10.84 -15.90 4.95
C VAL A 16 12.28 -16.16 5.33
N LEU A 17 13.05 -15.13 5.65
CA LEU A 17 14.42 -15.29 6.10
C LEU A 17 14.46 -16.05 7.43
N THR A 18 13.61 -15.69 8.38
CA THR A 18 13.56 -16.36 9.68
C THR A 18 13.12 -17.81 9.57
N THR A 19 12.09 -18.13 8.77
CA THR A 19 11.71 -19.53 8.55
C THR A 19 12.81 -20.32 7.83
N SER A 20 13.49 -19.72 6.84
CA SER A 20 14.62 -20.35 6.16
C SER A 20 15.76 -20.70 7.13
N VAL A 21 16.07 -19.81 8.06
CA VAL A 21 17.13 -19.98 9.04
C VAL A 21 16.76 -21.06 10.06
N LEU A 22 15.51 -21.06 10.54
CA LEU A 22 15.02 -22.07 11.48
C LEU A 22 15.03 -23.47 10.85
N ASP A 23 14.53 -23.62 9.62
CA ASP A 23 14.51 -24.89 8.89
C ASP A 23 15.92 -25.42 8.56
N SER A 24 16.90 -24.53 8.46
CA SER A 24 18.28 -24.90 8.10
C SER A 24 19.16 -25.19 9.31
N ASN A 25 18.63 -25.04 10.53
CA ASN A 25 19.37 -25.23 11.76
C ASN A 25 19.45 -26.73 12.15
N ASN A 26 20.16 -27.52 11.34
CA ASN A 26 20.45 -28.92 11.65
C ASN A 26 21.73 -29.03 12.48
N PRO A 27 21.73 -29.74 13.63
CA PRO A 27 22.88 -29.83 14.53
C PRO A 27 24.07 -30.61 13.94
N ASP A 28 23.87 -31.36 12.86
CA ASP A 28 24.88 -32.22 12.24
C ASP A 28 25.68 -31.52 11.13
N MET A 29 25.37 -30.26 10.79
CA MET A 29 26.03 -29.51 9.71
C MET A 29 27.08 -28.54 10.24
N SER A 30 28.17 -28.36 9.49
CA SER A 30 29.15 -27.33 9.83
C SER A 30 28.53 -25.93 9.72
N PRO A 31 29.00 -24.92 10.50
CA PRO A 31 28.42 -23.58 10.48
C PRO A 31 28.39 -22.94 9.09
N PHE A 32 29.38 -23.23 8.26
CA PHE A 32 29.45 -22.71 6.89
C PHE A 32 28.42 -23.39 5.97
N GLU A 33 28.24 -24.71 6.08
CA GLU A 33 27.26 -25.45 5.30
C GLU A 33 25.82 -25.04 5.66
N SER A 34 25.53 -24.80 6.95
CA SER A 34 24.22 -24.31 7.39
C SER A 34 23.89 -22.94 6.80
N VAL A 35 24.86 -22.02 6.72
CA VAL A 35 24.66 -20.69 6.11
C VAL A 35 24.40 -20.81 4.60
N VAL A 36 25.17 -21.63 3.90
CA VAL A 36 24.98 -21.83 2.45
C VAL A 36 23.65 -22.51 2.16
N SER A 37 23.26 -23.50 2.98
CA SER A 37 21.97 -24.17 2.90
C SER A 37 20.82 -23.21 3.13
N ALA A 38 20.89 -22.38 4.18
CA ALA A 38 19.91 -21.35 4.49
C ALA A 38 19.75 -20.34 3.35
N PHE A 39 20.87 -19.90 2.74
CA PHE A 39 20.83 -18.98 1.60
C PHE A 39 20.16 -19.63 0.37
N LYS A 40 20.50 -20.88 0.06
CA LYS A 40 19.89 -21.62 -1.06
C LYS A 40 18.39 -21.82 -0.83
N ARG A 41 18.01 -22.19 0.40
CA ARG A 41 16.61 -22.38 0.80
C ARG A 41 15.83 -21.08 0.71
N PHE A 42 16.40 -19.98 1.20
CA PHE A 42 15.82 -18.64 1.09
C PHE A 42 15.59 -18.24 -0.37
N CYS A 43 16.59 -18.38 -1.24
CA CYS A 43 16.44 -18.07 -2.66
C CYS A 43 15.36 -18.93 -3.32
N LEU A 44 15.33 -20.23 -3.04
CA LEU A 44 14.31 -21.14 -3.57
C LEU A 44 12.91 -20.71 -3.12
N MET A 45 12.71 -20.51 -1.81
CA MET A 45 11.40 -20.11 -1.27
C MET A 45 10.96 -18.76 -1.82
N PHE A 46 11.88 -17.79 -1.92
CA PHE A 46 11.60 -16.47 -2.49
C PHE A 46 11.13 -16.56 -3.94
N PHE A 47 11.92 -17.19 -4.83
CA PHE A 47 11.59 -17.23 -6.26
C PHE A 47 10.40 -18.14 -6.57
N ALA A 48 10.26 -19.27 -5.87
CA ALA A 48 9.14 -20.19 -6.07
C ALA A 48 7.82 -19.56 -5.61
N SER A 49 7.77 -18.97 -4.41
CA SER A 49 6.58 -18.25 -3.93
C SER A 49 6.23 -17.05 -4.81
N ALA A 50 7.24 -16.26 -5.21
CA ALA A 50 7.03 -15.14 -6.12
C ALA A 50 6.46 -15.58 -7.46
N GLY A 51 6.99 -16.67 -8.04
CA GLY A 51 6.51 -17.25 -9.29
C GLY A 51 5.05 -17.66 -9.22
N ILE A 52 4.63 -18.33 -8.14
CA ILE A 52 3.23 -18.71 -7.93
C ILE A 52 2.32 -17.49 -7.86
N GLY A 53 2.70 -16.48 -7.07
CA GLY A 53 1.94 -15.24 -6.95
C GLY A 53 1.76 -14.53 -8.29
N VAL A 54 2.84 -14.42 -9.08
CA VAL A 54 2.81 -13.82 -10.42
C VAL A 54 1.90 -14.63 -11.36
N ILE A 55 2.03 -15.95 -11.40
CA ILE A 55 1.23 -16.82 -12.27
C ILE A 55 -0.27 -16.67 -11.95
N PHE A 56 -0.66 -16.72 -10.68
CA PHE A 56 -2.05 -16.57 -10.26
C PHE A 56 -2.62 -15.18 -10.61
N ALA A 57 -1.84 -14.13 -10.41
CA ALA A 57 -2.26 -12.78 -10.78
C ALA A 57 -2.43 -12.62 -12.30
N LEU A 58 -1.54 -13.21 -13.12
CA LEU A 58 -1.67 -13.19 -14.57
C LEU A 58 -2.87 -14.03 -15.06
N ILE A 59 -3.14 -15.18 -14.44
CA ILE A 59 -4.35 -15.98 -14.71
C ILE A 59 -5.59 -15.16 -14.39
N SER A 60 -5.62 -14.46 -13.25
CA SER A 60 -6.73 -13.59 -12.87
C SER A 60 -6.96 -12.48 -13.90
N ALA A 61 -5.89 -11.79 -14.32
CA ALA A 61 -5.95 -10.77 -15.37
C ALA A 61 -6.51 -11.32 -16.69
N LEU A 62 -6.03 -12.48 -17.14
CA LEU A 62 -6.51 -13.14 -18.37
C LEU A 62 -7.96 -13.59 -18.27
N LEU A 63 -8.37 -14.12 -17.12
CA LEU A 63 -9.74 -14.56 -16.91
C LEU A 63 -10.71 -13.37 -16.97
N LEU A 64 -10.39 -12.27 -16.28
CA LEU A 64 -11.19 -11.05 -16.32
C LEU A 64 -11.15 -10.35 -17.68
N LYS A 65 -10.11 -10.58 -18.48
CA LYS A 65 -10.05 -10.10 -19.87
C LYS A 65 -11.02 -10.84 -20.78
N HIS A 66 -11.05 -12.17 -20.69
CA HIS A 66 -11.82 -13.01 -21.63
C HIS A 66 -13.27 -13.21 -21.21
N VAL A 67 -13.56 -13.16 -19.91
CA VAL A 67 -14.91 -13.35 -19.40
C VAL A 67 -15.50 -11.98 -19.05
N ASP A 68 -16.53 -11.58 -19.80
CA ASP A 68 -17.16 -10.25 -19.69
C ASP A 68 -18.06 -10.16 -18.43
N LEU A 69 -17.44 -10.05 -17.25
CA LEU A 69 -18.13 -10.02 -15.96
C LEU A 69 -18.72 -8.66 -15.57
N ARG A 70 -18.50 -7.60 -16.38
CA ARG A 70 -18.88 -6.22 -16.03
C ARG A 70 -20.37 -6.01 -15.76
N LYS A 71 -21.23 -6.91 -16.27
CA LYS A 71 -22.67 -6.86 -15.99
C LYS A 71 -23.01 -7.23 -14.54
N ASN A 72 -22.13 -7.96 -13.84
CA ASN A 72 -22.33 -8.43 -12.47
C ASN A 72 -21.12 -8.08 -11.58
N PRO A 73 -21.02 -6.83 -11.07
CA PRO A 73 -19.89 -6.37 -10.24
C PRO A 73 -19.63 -7.23 -9.01
N SER A 74 -20.68 -7.79 -8.39
CA SER A 74 -20.53 -8.66 -7.21
C SER A 74 -19.74 -9.93 -7.50
N LEU A 75 -19.90 -10.52 -8.68
CA LEU A 75 -19.20 -11.75 -9.07
C LEU A 75 -17.74 -11.45 -9.41
N GLU A 76 -17.50 -10.32 -10.07
CA GLU A 76 -16.16 -9.81 -10.36
C GLU A 76 -15.37 -9.58 -9.05
N PHE A 77 -16.00 -8.93 -8.07
CA PHE A 77 -15.42 -8.70 -6.75
C PHE A 77 -15.14 -10.02 -5.99
N ALA A 78 -16.08 -10.96 -5.98
CA ALA A 78 -15.88 -12.26 -5.34
C ALA A 78 -14.71 -13.04 -5.94
N MET A 79 -14.60 -13.05 -7.28
CA MET A 79 -13.48 -13.68 -7.99
C MET A 79 -12.14 -13.02 -7.63
N MET A 80 -12.10 -11.70 -7.49
CA MET A 80 -10.89 -10.98 -7.06
C MET A 80 -10.43 -11.41 -5.67
N LEU A 81 -11.35 -11.56 -4.71
CA LEU A 81 -11.01 -12.05 -3.36
C LEU A 81 -10.45 -13.47 -3.40
N VAL A 82 -11.06 -14.36 -4.19
CA VAL A 82 -10.59 -15.74 -4.35
C VAL A 82 -9.19 -15.77 -4.96
N PHE A 83 -8.95 -15.06 -6.06
CA PHE A 83 -7.63 -15.02 -6.70
C PHE A 83 -6.56 -14.33 -5.87
N THR A 84 -6.95 -13.41 -4.97
CA THR A 84 -6.01 -12.79 -4.02
C THR A 84 -5.55 -13.81 -2.97
N TYR A 85 -6.45 -14.65 -2.45
CA TYR A 85 -6.12 -15.61 -1.38
C TYR A 85 -5.66 -16.99 -1.86
N ALA A 86 -6.09 -17.45 -3.04
CA ALA A 86 -5.69 -18.73 -3.62
C ALA A 86 -4.17 -18.99 -3.65
N PRO A 87 -3.30 -18.05 -4.09
CA PRO A 87 -1.85 -18.28 -4.11
C PRO A 87 -1.27 -18.45 -2.70
N TYR A 88 -1.86 -17.84 -1.68
CA TYR A 88 -1.47 -18.06 -0.29
C TYR A 88 -1.71 -19.52 0.12
N ALA A 89 -2.94 -20.01 -0.07
CA ALA A 89 -3.31 -21.36 0.31
C ALA A 89 -2.52 -22.43 -0.47
N LEU A 90 -2.28 -22.20 -1.76
CA LEU A 90 -1.50 -23.12 -2.58
C LEU A 90 -0.03 -23.15 -2.18
N ALA A 91 0.59 -21.98 -1.95
CA ALA A 91 1.99 -21.91 -1.53
C ALA A 91 2.20 -22.56 -0.15
N GLU A 92 1.29 -22.36 0.80
CA GLU A 92 1.36 -23.01 2.11
C GLU A 92 1.22 -24.54 1.99
N GLY A 93 0.32 -25.02 1.12
CA GLY A 93 0.11 -26.45 0.90
C GLY A 93 1.30 -27.20 0.28
N ILE A 94 2.23 -26.49 -0.37
CA ILE A 94 3.47 -27.04 -0.93
C ILE A 94 4.71 -26.69 -0.08
N HIS A 95 4.51 -26.24 1.16
CA HIS A 95 5.57 -25.84 2.09
C HIS A 95 6.48 -24.72 1.54
N LEU A 96 5.89 -23.78 0.82
CA LEU A 96 6.51 -22.51 0.42
C LEU A 96 5.91 -21.36 1.24
N SER A 97 6.45 -20.16 1.11
CA SER A 97 5.91 -18.99 1.83
C SER A 97 4.61 -18.50 1.17
N GLY A 98 3.47 -18.70 1.84
CA GLY A 98 2.19 -18.11 1.44
C GLY A 98 2.20 -16.59 1.46
N ILE A 99 2.87 -15.98 2.44
CA ILE A 99 2.93 -14.52 2.63
C ILE A 99 3.67 -13.83 1.47
N MET A 100 4.76 -14.43 0.97
CA MET A 100 5.43 -13.91 -0.23
C MET A 100 4.59 -14.10 -1.50
N ALA A 101 3.87 -15.22 -1.61
CA ALA A 101 3.04 -15.50 -2.78
C ALA A 101 1.89 -14.50 -2.91
N ILE A 102 1.19 -14.21 -1.81
CA ILE A 102 0.10 -13.21 -1.80
C ILE A 102 0.63 -11.78 -2.03
N LEU A 103 1.83 -11.45 -1.51
CA LEU A 103 2.44 -10.14 -1.76
C LEU A 103 2.70 -9.92 -3.26
N PHE A 104 3.40 -10.85 -3.91
CA PHE A 104 3.70 -10.74 -5.34
C PHE A 104 2.43 -10.84 -6.19
N CYS A 105 1.45 -11.65 -5.78
CA CYS A 105 0.13 -11.66 -6.41
C CYS A 105 -0.52 -10.27 -6.34
N GLY A 106 -0.57 -9.63 -5.17
CA GLY A 106 -1.15 -8.31 -4.99
C GLY A 106 -0.46 -7.22 -5.83
N VAL A 107 0.87 -7.23 -5.90
CA VAL A 107 1.65 -6.29 -6.71
C VAL A 107 1.33 -6.44 -8.21
N VAL A 108 1.34 -7.67 -8.72
CA VAL A 108 1.06 -7.95 -10.15
C VAL A 108 -0.42 -7.70 -10.48
N MET A 109 -1.32 -8.05 -9.56
CA MET A 109 -2.76 -7.84 -9.71
C MET A 109 -3.11 -6.34 -9.73
N SER A 110 -2.48 -5.53 -8.88
CA SER A 110 -2.62 -4.07 -8.92
C SER A 110 -2.16 -3.48 -10.26
N HIS A 111 -1.16 -4.08 -10.90
CA HIS A 111 -0.59 -3.58 -12.15
C HIS A 111 -1.37 -4.01 -13.40
N TYR A 112 -1.85 -5.26 -13.46
CA TYR A 112 -2.52 -5.78 -14.66
C TYR A 112 -4.01 -6.01 -14.50
N THR A 113 -4.43 -6.53 -13.35
CA THR A 113 -5.83 -6.93 -13.15
C THR A 113 -6.71 -5.73 -12.83
N HIS A 114 -6.18 -4.74 -12.09
CA HIS A 114 -6.93 -3.54 -11.72
C HIS A 114 -7.57 -2.85 -12.93
N TYR A 115 -6.82 -2.71 -14.04
CA TYR A 115 -7.32 -2.07 -15.25
C TYR A 115 -8.33 -2.89 -16.06
N ASN A 116 -8.47 -4.19 -15.78
CA ASN A 116 -9.51 -5.03 -16.41
C ASN A 116 -10.84 -4.96 -15.68
N LEU A 117 -10.85 -4.43 -14.46
CA LEU A 117 -12.05 -4.39 -13.64
C LEU A 117 -13.01 -3.28 -14.08
N SER A 118 -14.30 -3.46 -13.79
CA SER A 118 -15.26 -2.35 -13.83
C SER A 118 -14.91 -1.26 -12.82
N THR A 119 -15.23 0.00 -13.12
CA THR A 119 -14.97 1.15 -12.23
C THR A 119 -15.64 1.01 -10.87
N VAL A 120 -16.84 0.42 -10.82
CA VAL A 120 -17.54 0.12 -9.57
C VAL A 120 -16.74 -0.88 -8.74
N THR A 121 -16.30 -2.00 -9.32
CA THR A 121 -15.51 -3.02 -8.63
C THR A 121 -14.14 -2.49 -8.21
N GLN A 122 -13.49 -1.62 -9.00
CA GLN A 122 -12.22 -0.99 -8.63
C GLN A 122 -12.33 -0.21 -7.32
N ILE A 123 -13.33 0.67 -7.21
CA ILE A 123 -13.56 1.49 -6.02
C ILE A 123 -13.93 0.59 -4.83
N THR A 124 -14.84 -0.37 -5.03
CA THR A 124 -15.25 -1.30 -3.97
C THR A 124 -14.05 -2.11 -3.45
N MET A 125 -13.20 -2.64 -4.34
CA MET A 125 -12.02 -3.42 -3.98
C MET A 125 -11.01 -2.61 -3.19
N GLN A 126 -10.68 -1.39 -3.63
CA GLN A 126 -9.77 -0.51 -2.91
C GLN A 126 -10.31 -0.17 -1.52
N GLN A 127 -11.59 0.17 -1.42
CA GLN A 127 -12.19 0.50 -0.13
C GLN A 127 -12.24 -0.71 0.80
N THR A 128 -12.67 -1.87 0.32
CA THR A 128 -12.72 -3.09 1.14
C THR A 128 -11.33 -3.51 1.61
N MET A 129 -10.31 -3.49 0.73
CA MET A 129 -8.95 -3.85 1.13
C MET A 129 -8.36 -2.84 2.12
N ARG A 130 -8.63 -1.54 1.95
CA ARG A 130 -8.21 -0.51 2.90
C ARG A 130 -8.88 -0.71 4.27
N THR A 131 -10.18 -0.95 4.29
CA THR A 131 -10.92 -1.22 5.53
C THR A 131 -10.44 -2.49 6.22
N LEU A 132 -10.19 -3.57 5.46
CA LEU A 132 -9.68 -4.82 5.99
C LEU A 132 -8.27 -4.66 6.58
N ALA A 133 -7.39 -3.95 5.88
CA ALA A 133 -6.05 -3.64 6.37
C ALA A 133 -6.10 -2.80 7.65
N PHE A 134 -6.98 -1.80 7.73
CA PHE A 134 -7.16 -0.98 8.92
C PHE A 134 -7.68 -1.78 10.12
N ILE A 135 -8.64 -2.69 9.90
CA ILE A 135 -9.15 -3.59 10.94
C ILE A 135 -8.03 -4.51 11.42
N ALA A 136 -7.30 -5.14 10.49
CA ALA A 136 -6.18 -6.03 10.83
C ALA A 136 -5.08 -5.29 11.62
N GLU A 137 -4.68 -4.10 11.18
CA GLU A 137 -3.70 -3.25 11.88
C GLU A 137 -4.19 -2.90 13.30
N THR A 138 -5.47 -2.55 13.45
CA THR A 138 -6.08 -2.26 14.75
C THR A 138 -6.09 -3.49 15.66
N CYS A 139 -6.44 -4.66 15.14
CA CYS A 139 -6.42 -5.92 15.89
C CYS A 139 -5.02 -6.26 16.37
N VAL A 140 -4.00 -6.10 15.52
CA VAL A 140 -2.60 -6.35 15.89
C VAL A 140 -2.13 -5.38 16.98
N PHE A 141 -2.50 -4.09 16.90
CA PHE A 141 -2.19 -3.14 17.97
C PHE A 141 -2.94 -3.44 19.28
N ALA A 142 -4.20 -3.87 19.20
CA ALA A 142 -4.94 -4.31 20.38
C ALA A 142 -4.29 -5.53 21.03
N TYR A 143 -3.81 -6.49 20.23
CA TYR A 143 -3.09 -7.66 20.71
C TYR A 143 -1.76 -7.30 21.38
N LEU A 144 -0.97 -6.40 20.78
CA LEU A 144 0.25 -5.85 21.39
C LEU A 144 -0.03 -5.16 22.72
N GLY A 145 -1.12 -4.39 22.80
CA GLY A 145 -1.56 -3.74 24.04
C GLY A 145 -1.93 -4.75 25.13
N LEU A 146 -2.66 -5.81 24.77
CA LEU A 146 -3.04 -6.89 25.69
C LEU A 146 -1.84 -7.71 26.18
N ALA A 147 -0.87 -7.97 25.30
CA ALA A 147 0.33 -8.75 25.61
C ALA A 147 1.14 -8.14 26.77
N ILE A 148 1.11 -6.82 26.93
CA ILE A 148 1.78 -6.11 28.05
C ILE A 148 1.17 -6.50 29.39
N PHE A 149 -0.13 -6.78 29.46
CA PHE A 149 -0.79 -7.14 30.71
C PHE A 149 -0.87 -8.64 30.95
N SER A 150 -0.81 -9.46 29.89
CA SER A 150 -1.04 -10.90 29.98
C SER A 150 0.19 -11.73 30.34
N PHE A 151 1.41 -11.30 29.97
CA PHE A 151 2.63 -12.09 30.17
C PHE A 151 3.40 -11.68 31.44
N GLN A 152 4.01 -12.65 32.13
CA GLN A 152 4.96 -12.36 33.19
C GLN A 152 6.27 -11.85 32.59
N HIS A 153 6.57 -10.58 32.82
CA HIS A 153 7.74 -9.93 32.24
C HIS A 153 8.98 -10.12 33.11
N ARG A 154 9.94 -10.90 32.60
CA ARG A 154 11.33 -10.83 33.08
C ARG A 154 12.08 -9.85 32.18
N VAL A 155 12.19 -8.61 32.65
CA VAL A 155 12.83 -7.53 31.88
C VAL A 155 14.27 -7.36 32.35
N GLU A 156 15.22 -7.52 31.42
CA GLU A 156 16.58 -7.03 31.60
C GLU A 156 16.67 -5.64 30.92
N PRO A 157 16.64 -4.53 31.69
CA PRO A 157 16.56 -3.19 31.12
C PRO A 157 17.79 -2.84 30.29
N GLU A 158 18.96 -3.39 30.63
CA GLU A 158 20.20 -3.22 29.87
C GLU A 158 20.07 -3.79 28.45
N LEU A 159 19.51 -5.00 28.32
CA LEU A 159 19.29 -5.64 27.03
C LEU A 159 18.34 -4.82 26.15
N VAL A 160 17.26 -4.29 26.72
CA VAL A 160 16.29 -3.46 26.00
C VAL A 160 16.93 -2.18 25.46
N ILE A 161 17.69 -1.46 26.30
CA ILE A 161 18.33 -0.19 25.91
C ILE A 161 19.38 -0.43 24.82
N TRP A 162 20.25 -1.42 25.00
CA TRP A 162 21.26 -1.77 23.98
C TRP A 162 20.63 -2.24 22.68
N SER A 163 19.59 -3.08 22.74
CA SER A 163 18.87 -3.55 21.56
C SER A 163 18.19 -2.41 20.81
N LEU A 164 17.60 -1.44 21.52
CA LEU A 164 16.99 -0.25 20.91
C LEU A 164 18.04 0.61 20.20
N ILE A 165 19.19 0.85 20.85
CA ILE A 165 20.30 1.62 20.26
C ILE A 165 20.85 0.91 19.01
N LEU A 166 21.13 -0.39 19.11
CA LEU A 166 21.64 -1.18 18.00
C LEU A 166 20.65 -1.24 16.84
N CYS A 167 19.34 -1.32 17.11
CA CYS A 167 18.30 -1.26 16.08
C CYS A 167 18.33 0.07 15.32
N LEU A 168 18.43 1.20 16.03
CA LEU A 168 18.50 2.54 15.42
C LEU A 168 19.78 2.75 14.60
N ILE A 169 20.91 2.26 15.11
CA ILE A 169 22.21 2.31 14.41
C ILE A 169 22.17 1.40 13.19
N GLY A 170 21.72 0.16 13.31
CA GLY A 170 21.59 -0.78 12.19
C GLY A 170 20.72 -0.21 11.08
N ARG A 171 19.59 0.41 11.45
CA ARG A 171 18.73 1.11 10.49
C ARG A 171 19.44 2.29 9.82
N ALA A 172 20.21 3.09 10.55
CA ALA A 172 20.99 4.19 9.97
C ALA A 172 22.07 3.65 9.00
N CYS A 173 22.80 2.63 9.40
CA CYS A 173 23.82 1.96 8.61
C CYS A 173 23.27 1.31 7.34
N ASN A 174 21.99 0.91 7.32
CA ASN A 174 21.35 0.43 6.10
C ASN A 174 20.89 1.60 5.23
N ILE A 175 20.14 2.56 5.79
CA ILE A 175 19.47 3.61 5.00
C ILE A 175 20.46 4.59 4.39
N PHE A 176 21.46 5.10 5.13
CA PHE A 176 22.34 6.14 4.61
C PHE A 176 23.23 5.65 3.44
N PRO A 177 23.93 4.51 3.54
CA PRO A 177 24.74 4.00 2.43
C PRO A 177 23.90 3.57 1.23
N LEU A 178 22.78 2.88 1.45
CA LEU A 178 21.88 2.48 0.36
C LEU A 178 21.28 3.71 -0.34
N ALA A 179 20.85 4.71 0.41
CA ALA A 179 20.33 5.94 -0.17
C ALA A 179 21.40 6.70 -0.96
N ILE A 180 22.65 6.76 -0.49
CA ILE A 180 23.77 7.36 -1.25
C ILE A 180 24.04 6.58 -2.54
N LEU A 181 24.03 5.25 -2.50
CA LEU A 181 24.23 4.39 -3.65
C LEU A 181 23.12 4.57 -4.68
N VAL A 182 21.86 4.54 -4.25
CA VAL A 182 20.68 4.76 -5.11
C VAL A 182 20.70 6.18 -5.69
N ASN A 183 21.16 7.18 -4.93
CA ASN A 183 21.29 8.56 -5.39
C ASN A 183 22.26 8.73 -6.57
N LYS A 184 23.15 7.75 -6.81
CA LYS A 184 24.06 7.72 -7.96
C LYS A 184 23.36 7.28 -9.25
N PHE A 185 22.36 6.41 -9.14
CA PHE A 185 21.63 5.84 -10.28
C PHE A 185 20.29 6.52 -10.56
N ARG A 186 19.77 7.31 -9.61
CA ARG A 186 18.45 7.94 -9.72
C ARG A 186 18.54 9.38 -10.23
N GLU A 187 17.72 9.73 -11.23
CA GLU A 187 17.62 11.10 -11.75
C GLU A 187 17.05 12.08 -10.70
N HIS A 188 16.10 11.63 -9.86
CA HIS A 188 15.56 12.42 -8.75
C HIS A 188 16.22 12.05 -7.42
N LYS A 189 17.07 12.96 -6.92
CA LYS A 189 17.92 12.72 -5.76
C LYS A 189 17.16 12.73 -4.44
N ILE A 190 17.43 11.74 -3.59
CA ILE A 190 16.89 11.70 -2.22
C ILE A 190 17.68 12.71 -1.38
N THR A 191 17.00 13.76 -0.91
CA THR A 191 17.63 14.82 -0.10
C THR A 191 18.01 14.27 1.28
N LYS A 192 19.07 14.80 1.91
CA LYS A 192 19.47 14.43 3.30
C LYS A 192 18.32 14.52 4.31
N LYS A 193 17.44 15.50 4.15
CA LYS A 193 16.22 15.66 4.95
C LYS A 193 15.22 14.50 4.76
N MET A 194 15.07 14.00 3.53
CA MET A 194 14.23 12.84 3.24
C MET A 194 14.86 11.56 3.79
N MET A 195 16.18 11.40 3.68
CA MET A 195 16.90 10.26 4.31
C MET A 195 16.69 10.21 5.82
N PHE A 196 16.74 11.37 6.49
CA PHE A 196 16.44 11.45 7.91
C PHE A 196 15.00 11.05 8.25
N ILE A 197 14.01 11.48 7.45
CA ILE A 197 12.62 11.02 7.62
C ILE A 197 12.51 9.51 7.42
N MET A 198 13.15 8.93 6.41
CA MET A 198 13.10 7.48 6.17
C MET A 198 13.71 6.69 7.33
N TRP A 199 14.76 7.21 7.95
CA TRP A 199 15.34 6.65 9.16
C TRP A 199 14.38 6.76 10.36
N PHE A 200 13.75 7.92 10.55
CA PHE A 200 12.88 8.20 11.69
C PHE A 200 11.49 7.53 11.60
N SER A 201 10.94 7.34 10.39
CA SER A 201 9.52 7.03 10.17
C SER A 201 9.15 5.54 10.21
N GLY A 202 10.09 4.60 10.10
CA GLY A 202 9.74 3.22 9.75
C GLY A 202 9.86 2.17 10.86
N LEU A 203 9.67 2.54 12.13
CA LEU A 203 9.82 1.61 13.25
C LEU A 203 8.48 1.02 13.74
N ARG A 204 7.59 0.62 12.83
CA ARG A 204 6.39 -0.16 13.16
C ARG A 204 6.76 -1.64 13.15
N GLY A 205 6.95 -2.23 14.33
CA GLY A 205 7.51 -3.58 14.48
C GLY A 205 6.50 -4.66 14.84
N ALA A 206 5.23 -4.49 14.53
CA ALA A 206 4.19 -5.47 14.90
C ALA A 206 4.49 -6.90 14.41
N ILE A 207 5.05 -7.01 13.20
CA ILE A 207 5.42 -8.29 12.59
C ILE A 207 6.64 -8.92 13.30
N SER A 208 7.56 -8.11 13.83
CA SER A 208 8.69 -8.62 14.62
C SER A 208 8.26 -9.26 15.93
N TYR A 209 7.18 -8.74 16.56
CA TYR A 209 6.58 -9.35 17.74
C TYR A 209 5.83 -10.65 17.39
N ALA A 210 5.06 -10.66 16.29
CA ALA A 210 4.43 -11.90 15.82
C ALA A 210 5.49 -12.99 15.60
N LEU A 211 6.61 -12.63 14.95
CA LEU A 211 7.70 -13.54 14.67
C LEU A 211 8.35 -14.08 15.96
N SER A 212 8.56 -13.24 16.98
CA SER A 212 9.16 -13.69 18.25
C SER A 212 8.29 -14.70 19.01
N LEU A 213 6.97 -14.72 18.79
CA LEU A 213 6.08 -15.74 19.35
C LEU A 213 6.20 -17.10 18.64
N HIS A 214 6.56 -17.10 17.36
CA HIS A 214 6.73 -18.31 16.56
C HIS A 214 8.12 -18.96 16.71
N LEU A 215 9.02 -18.35 17.48
CA LEU A 215 10.35 -18.87 17.77
C LEU A 215 10.28 -19.96 18.87
N GLU A 216 10.59 -21.19 18.50
CA GLU A 216 10.70 -22.33 19.41
C GLU A 216 12.07 -22.36 20.12
N PHE A 217 12.27 -21.45 21.07
CA PHE A 217 13.44 -21.45 21.95
C PHE A 217 13.11 -22.02 23.34
N SER A 218 14.16 -22.31 24.12
CA SER A 218 14.02 -22.67 25.55
C SER A 218 13.18 -21.65 26.31
N ASP A 219 12.35 -22.13 27.24
CA ASP A 219 11.26 -21.37 27.87
C ASP A 219 11.75 -20.07 28.54
N GLU A 220 12.86 -20.14 29.28
CA GLU A 220 13.50 -19.00 29.94
C GLU A 220 13.97 -17.92 28.95
N THR A 221 14.69 -18.30 27.89
CA THR A 221 15.18 -17.37 26.85
C THR A 221 14.05 -16.81 25.99
N ARG A 222 13.02 -17.61 25.75
CA ARG A 222 11.86 -17.22 24.94
C ARG A 222 11.10 -16.07 25.58
N HIS A 223 10.85 -16.15 26.88
CA HIS A 223 10.17 -15.07 27.61
C HIS A 223 10.96 -13.76 27.58
N VAL A 224 12.29 -13.80 27.73
CA VAL A 224 13.14 -12.59 27.67
C VAL A 224 13.10 -11.96 26.27
N ILE A 225 13.17 -12.76 25.20
CA ILE A 225 13.12 -12.27 23.82
C ILE A 225 11.73 -11.66 23.50
N ILE A 226 10.65 -12.34 23.87
CA ILE A 226 9.28 -11.85 23.63
C ILE A 226 9.04 -10.53 24.37
N THR A 227 9.39 -10.45 25.66
CA THR A 227 9.23 -9.23 26.46
C THR A 227 10.10 -8.09 25.93
N THR A 228 11.35 -8.38 25.55
CA THR A 228 12.26 -7.37 24.99
C THR A 228 11.75 -6.83 23.65
N THR A 229 11.34 -7.72 22.74
CA THR A 229 10.77 -7.32 21.44
C THR A 229 9.48 -6.53 21.60
N LEU A 230 8.58 -6.93 22.51
CA LEU A 230 7.36 -6.20 22.83
C LEU A 230 7.66 -4.77 23.31
N ILE A 231 8.58 -4.60 24.25
CA ILE A 231 8.96 -3.27 24.77
C ILE A 231 9.57 -2.41 23.66
N ILE A 232 10.47 -2.98 22.84
CA ILE A 232 11.07 -2.25 21.71
C ILE A 232 9.97 -1.79 20.75
N VAL A 233 9.07 -2.69 20.32
CA VAL A 233 7.98 -2.36 19.39
C VAL A 233 7.05 -1.29 19.95
N LEU A 234 6.72 -1.36 21.25
CA LEU A 234 5.88 -0.38 21.92
C LEU A 234 6.56 0.99 21.98
N VAL A 235 7.81 1.04 22.46
CA VAL A 235 8.60 2.27 22.56
C VAL A 235 8.79 2.88 21.18
N THR A 236 9.11 2.06 20.17
CA THR A 236 9.34 2.58 18.82
C THR A 236 8.05 3.09 18.19
N THR A 237 6.94 2.36 18.35
CA THR A 237 5.65 2.74 17.76
C THR A 237 5.08 3.99 18.45
N LEU A 238 5.11 4.07 19.78
CA LEU A 238 4.56 5.23 20.51
C LEU A 238 5.43 6.48 20.32
N LEU A 239 6.74 6.38 20.54
CA LEU A 239 7.64 7.54 20.46
C LEU A 239 7.85 7.99 19.01
N PHE A 240 8.27 7.10 18.12
CA PHE A 240 8.59 7.48 16.74
C PHE A 240 7.32 7.59 15.89
N GLY A 241 6.35 6.67 16.05
CA GLY A 241 5.07 6.77 15.34
C GLY A 241 4.28 8.01 15.73
N GLY A 242 4.20 8.34 17.03
CA GLY A 242 3.56 9.57 17.51
C GLY A 242 4.30 10.85 17.11
N SER A 243 5.63 10.83 17.09
CA SER A 243 6.47 11.99 16.75
C SER A 243 6.64 12.23 15.24
N THR A 244 6.23 11.27 14.38
CA THR A 244 6.38 11.42 12.92
C THR A 244 5.52 12.57 12.35
N MET A 245 4.27 12.72 12.81
CA MET A 245 3.37 13.80 12.39
C MET A 245 3.90 15.21 12.72
N PRO A 246 4.35 15.52 13.95
CA PRO A 246 4.93 16.83 14.26
C PRO A 246 6.26 17.06 13.54
N LEU A 247 7.10 16.02 13.35
CA LEU A 247 8.35 16.14 12.58
C LEU A 247 8.08 16.50 11.12
N LEU A 248 7.09 15.88 10.49
CA LEU A 248 6.71 16.20 9.11
C LEU A 248 6.22 17.64 8.99
N LYS A 249 5.38 18.11 9.94
CA LYS A 249 4.91 19.50 10.00
C LYS A 249 6.07 20.49 10.16
N PHE A 250 7.04 20.20 11.02
CA PHE A 250 8.23 21.05 11.22
C PHE A 250 9.08 21.14 9.95
N LEU A 251 9.24 20.03 9.23
CA LEU A 251 10.03 20.01 8.01
C LEU A 251 9.32 20.66 6.81
N GLN A 252 7.98 20.52 6.71
CA GLN A 252 7.16 21.16 5.69
C GLN A 252 6.98 22.68 5.94
N ALA A 253 6.93 23.13 7.19
CA ALA A 253 6.93 24.55 7.54
C ALA A 253 8.17 25.27 6.97
N ASN A 254 9.29 24.56 6.86
CA ASN A 254 10.54 25.05 6.28
C ASN A 254 10.55 25.08 4.73
N LYS A 255 9.49 24.57 4.06
CA LYS A 255 9.32 24.58 2.59
C LYS A 255 8.46 25.74 2.07
N LYS A 256 7.68 26.44 2.91
CA LYS A 256 6.83 27.59 2.48
C LYS A 256 7.62 28.88 2.28
N LYS A 257 8.62 28.90 1.37
CA LYS A 257 9.04 30.10 0.61
C LYS A 257 9.75 29.69 -0.69
N PRO A 258 9.01 29.66 -1.81
CA PRO A 258 9.52 30.27 -3.03
C PRO A 258 8.60 31.43 -3.44
N GLY A 259 9.22 32.58 -3.74
CA GLY A 259 8.54 33.85 -3.96
C GLY A 259 7.42 33.79 -5.00
N ARG A 260 6.20 34.07 -4.56
CA ARG A 260 5.05 34.29 -5.44
C ARG A 260 5.25 35.65 -6.11
N ARG A 261 5.75 35.64 -7.36
CA ARG A 261 5.71 36.80 -8.27
C ARG A 261 4.26 37.31 -8.31
N ARG A 262 4.07 38.52 -7.81
CA ARG A 262 2.79 39.20 -7.65
C ARG A 262 2.28 39.59 -9.05
N LYS A 263 1.48 38.73 -9.69
CA LYS A 263 0.62 39.16 -10.81
C LYS A 263 -0.62 39.81 -10.22
N HIS A 264 -0.78 41.09 -10.54
CA HIS A 264 -1.94 41.91 -10.24
C HIS A 264 -3.19 41.20 -10.77
N LYS A 265 -4.16 40.89 -9.90
CA LYS A 265 -5.51 40.54 -10.32
C LYS A 265 -6.49 41.31 -9.45
N GLU A 266 -7.29 42.12 -10.12
CA GLU A 266 -8.27 43.03 -9.55
C GLU A 266 -9.29 42.28 -8.69
N LYS A 267 -9.76 43.00 -7.67
CA LYS A 267 -10.78 42.59 -6.73
C LYS A 267 -12.11 42.39 -7.47
N ALA A 268 -12.60 41.15 -7.51
CA ALA A 268 -14.04 40.88 -7.62
C ALA A 268 -14.53 40.42 -6.24
N LEU A 269 -15.56 41.13 -5.77
CA LEU A 269 -16.12 41.12 -4.44
C LEU A 269 -16.69 39.75 -4.02
N SER A 270 -16.65 39.52 -2.71
CA SER A 270 -17.09 38.33 -2.01
C SER A 270 -18.61 38.16 -2.03
N LEU A 271 -19.06 36.99 -2.42
CA LEU A 271 -20.34 36.40 -2.04
C LEU A 271 -20.09 34.90 -1.94
N SER A 272 -20.48 34.14 -0.93
CA SER A 272 -20.93 34.38 0.44
C SER A 272 -20.99 32.95 0.98
N LYS A 273 -20.33 32.66 2.11
CA LYS A 273 -20.43 31.55 3.08
C LYS A 273 -21.07 30.17 2.78
N THR A 274 -21.89 29.97 1.76
CA THR A 274 -22.42 28.68 1.28
C THR A 274 -21.34 27.83 0.59
N ARG A 275 -20.35 28.47 -0.06
CA ARG A 275 -19.24 27.75 -0.72
C ARG A 275 -18.26 27.10 0.25
N GLU A 276 -18.13 27.64 1.47
CA GLU A 276 -17.21 27.09 2.48
C GLU A 276 -17.74 25.79 3.10
N TRP A 277 -19.07 25.61 3.21
CA TRP A 277 -19.66 24.37 3.71
C TRP A 277 -19.62 23.22 2.69
N GLY A 278 -19.62 23.51 1.39
CA GLY A 278 -19.46 22.51 0.33
C GLY A 278 -18.03 22.01 0.15
N GLN A 279 -17.04 22.66 0.77
CA GLN A 279 -15.62 22.28 0.71
C GLN A 279 -15.14 21.52 1.96
N ALA A 280 -15.98 21.38 2.99
CA ALA A 280 -15.66 20.61 4.19
C ALA A 280 -15.80 19.09 3.99
N ILE A 281 -16.35 18.65 2.85
CA ILE A 281 -16.32 17.24 2.42
C ILE A 281 -15.08 17.07 1.51
N ASP A 282 -13.95 16.87 2.18
CA ASP A 282 -12.82 16.03 1.78
C ASP A 282 -12.25 16.11 0.34
N SER A 283 -12.29 17.31 -0.25
CA SER A 283 -11.60 17.54 -1.54
C SER A 283 -10.08 17.49 -1.42
N GLU A 284 -9.50 17.73 -0.23
CA GLU A 284 -8.04 17.59 -0.03
C GLU A 284 -7.59 16.13 -0.15
N HIS A 285 -8.25 15.17 0.51
CA HIS A 285 -7.89 13.75 0.39
C HIS A 285 -8.15 13.20 -1.02
N LEU A 286 -9.28 13.54 -1.65
CA LEU A 286 -9.56 13.14 -3.05
C LEU A 286 -8.60 13.78 -4.06
N SER A 287 -8.18 15.03 -3.82
CA SER A 287 -7.18 15.70 -4.66
C SER A 287 -5.78 15.13 -4.48
N GLU A 288 -5.42 14.65 -3.27
CA GLU A 288 -4.14 13.99 -3.03
C GLU A 288 -4.07 12.67 -3.81
N TYR A 289 -5.15 11.86 -3.84
CA TYR A 289 -5.23 10.66 -4.69
C TYR A 289 -5.24 10.98 -6.19
N THR A 290 -5.99 12.02 -6.61
CA THR A 290 -6.06 12.39 -8.04
C THR A 290 -4.74 12.99 -8.52
N GLU A 291 -4.10 13.84 -7.74
CA GLU A 291 -2.78 14.40 -8.07
C GLU A 291 -1.69 13.32 -8.03
N GLU A 292 -1.75 12.36 -7.11
CA GLU A 292 -0.82 11.20 -7.07
C GLU A 292 -1.01 10.29 -8.29
N GLU A 293 -2.24 9.90 -8.65
CA GLU A 293 -2.52 9.11 -9.86
C GLU A 293 -2.13 9.88 -11.13
N THR A 294 -2.47 11.17 -11.22
CA THR A 294 -2.15 11.99 -12.40
C THR A 294 -0.64 12.28 -12.49
N MET A 295 0.07 12.38 -11.36
CA MET A 295 1.54 12.43 -11.34
C MET A 295 2.11 11.09 -11.80
N GLU A 296 1.68 9.96 -11.26
CA GLU A 296 2.18 8.62 -11.61
C GLU A 296 1.96 8.30 -13.09
N VAL A 297 0.80 8.67 -13.65
CA VAL A 297 0.50 8.51 -15.09
C VAL A 297 1.39 9.43 -15.95
N ASN A 298 1.62 10.69 -15.54
CA ASN A 298 2.54 11.58 -16.24
C ASN A 298 4.03 11.17 -16.08
N PHE A 299 4.41 10.57 -14.95
CA PHE A 299 5.74 10.02 -14.68
C PHE A 299 6.04 8.79 -15.55
N LEU A 300 5.05 7.91 -15.74
CA LEU A 300 5.14 6.81 -16.69
C LEU A 300 5.29 7.32 -18.12
N GLN A 301 4.57 8.37 -18.51
CA GLN A 301 4.54 8.80 -19.91
C GLN A 301 5.84 9.49 -20.41
N SER A 302 6.64 10.09 -19.52
CA SER A 302 7.71 11.01 -19.97
C SER A 302 9.04 10.34 -20.36
N ARG A 303 9.43 9.19 -19.81
CA ARG A 303 10.64 8.48 -20.29
C ARG A 303 10.79 7.03 -19.84
N ILE A 304 10.04 6.14 -20.47
CA ILE A 304 10.15 4.70 -20.19
C ILE A 304 11.38 4.10 -20.87
N ARG A 305 12.35 3.62 -20.09
CA ARG A 305 13.48 2.80 -20.55
C ARG A 305 13.47 1.43 -19.86
N GLY A 306 13.83 0.38 -20.60
CA GLY A 306 14.01 -0.98 -20.08
C GLY A 306 12.71 -1.79 -20.03
N PHE A 307 12.53 -2.59 -18.96
CA PHE A 307 11.40 -3.50 -18.76
C PHE A 307 10.05 -2.79 -18.86
N ALA A 308 9.92 -1.60 -18.29
CA ALA A 308 8.67 -0.84 -18.36
C ALA A 308 8.23 -0.49 -19.80
N LYS A 309 9.16 -0.42 -20.77
CA LYS A 309 8.83 -0.18 -22.18
C LYS A 309 8.31 -1.46 -22.84
N TYR A 310 8.93 -2.60 -22.54
CA TYR A 310 8.43 -3.92 -22.96
C TYR A 310 7.10 -4.24 -22.30
N ASP A 311 6.94 -3.85 -21.05
CA ASP A 311 5.71 -3.97 -20.28
C ASP A 311 4.59 -3.16 -20.92
N LEU A 312 4.78 -1.86 -21.19
CA LEU A 312 3.80 -1.04 -21.93
C LEU A 312 3.53 -1.53 -23.35
N GLN A 313 4.54 -2.06 -24.04
CA GLN A 313 4.44 -2.38 -25.45
C GLN A 313 3.83 -3.78 -25.70
N TYR A 314 4.06 -4.73 -24.79
CA TYR A 314 3.62 -6.13 -24.96
C TYR A 314 2.72 -6.62 -23.82
N PHE A 315 3.11 -6.44 -22.57
CA PHE A 315 2.40 -7.03 -21.43
C PHE A 315 1.10 -6.28 -21.11
N ILE A 316 1.12 -4.95 -21.01
CA ILE A 316 -0.08 -4.16 -20.77
C ILE A 316 -1.13 -4.42 -21.86
N PRO A 317 -0.90 -4.26 -23.17
CA PRO A 317 -1.94 -4.57 -24.17
C PRO A 317 -2.33 -6.06 -24.24
N PHE A 318 -1.50 -6.98 -23.74
CA PHE A 318 -1.82 -8.40 -23.68
C PHE A 318 -2.65 -8.77 -22.45
N PHE A 319 -2.36 -8.23 -21.29
CA PHE A 319 -3.06 -8.53 -20.04
C PHE A 319 -4.20 -7.56 -19.76
N THR A 320 -4.15 -6.33 -20.30
CA THR A 320 -5.22 -5.35 -20.20
C THR A 320 -6.13 -5.39 -21.44
N ARG A 321 -7.44 -5.28 -21.22
CA ARG A 321 -8.41 -5.19 -22.31
C ARG A 321 -8.38 -3.77 -22.88
N ARG A 322 -8.16 -3.65 -24.19
CA ARG A 322 -8.38 -2.36 -24.89
C ARG A 322 -9.88 -2.08 -24.90
N PHE A 323 -10.28 -0.86 -24.55
CA PHE A 323 -11.64 -0.37 -24.77
C PHE A 323 -12.06 -0.69 -26.20
N THR A 324 -13.07 -1.54 -26.35
CA THR A 324 -13.63 -1.86 -27.66
C THR A 324 -14.28 -0.57 -28.21
N GLN A 325 -14.16 -0.29 -29.51
CA GLN A 325 -14.77 0.91 -30.13
C GLN A 325 -16.30 0.97 -29.90
N GLU A 326 -16.95 -0.19 -29.71
CA GLU A 326 -18.34 -0.30 -29.26
C GLU A 326 -18.56 0.24 -27.84
N GLU A 327 -17.71 -0.07 -26.87
CA GLU A 327 -17.86 0.42 -25.50
C GLU A 327 -17.66 1.93 -25.41
N LEU A 328 -16.77 2.49 -26.24
CA LEU A 328 -16.62 3.94 -26.37
C LEU A 328 -17.86 4.59 -27.00
N LYS A 329 -18.49 3.93 -27.99
CA LYS A 329 -19.77 4.39 -28.55
C LYS A 329 -20.89 4.30 -27.52
N ASP A 330 -21.01 3.21 -26.79
CA ASP A 330 -22.05 3.02 -25.78
C ASP A 330 -21.91 4.02 -24.63
N CYS A 331 -20.68 4.26 -24.15
CA CYS A 331 -20.41 5.25 -23.12
C CYS A 331 -20.70 6.68 -23.61
N LYS A 332 -20.40 6.98 -24.88
CA LYS A 332 -20.75 8.28 -25.50
C LYS A 332 -22.26 8.44 -25.66
N THR A 333 -22.97 7.37 -25.96
CA THR A 333 -24.45 7.36 -26.03
C THR A 333 -25.06 7.55 -24.65
N GLN A 334 -24.59 6.81 -23.63
CA GLN A 334 -25.03 6.99 -22.24
C GLN A 334 -24.74 8.41 -21.71
N MET A 335 -23.59 8.98 -22.05
CA MET A 335 -23.25 10.34 -21.63
C MET A 335 -24.15 11.38 -22.30
N ASN A 336 -24.49 11.17 -23.59
CA ASN A 336 -25.48 12.00 -24.27
C ASN A 336 -26.87 11.87 -23.63
N ASP A 337 -27.32 10.66 -23.29
CA ASP A 337 -28.62 10.43 -22.66
C ASP A 337 -28.71 11.08 -21.27
N LEU A 338 -27.67 10.93 -20.44
CA LEU A 338 -27.58 11.59 -19.13
C LEU A 338 -27.56 13.11 -19.27
N THR A 339 -26.82 13.63 -20.25
CA THR A 339 -26.78 15.07 -20.54
C THR A 339 -28.16 15.56 -20.97
N GLN A 340 -28.87 14.79 -21.79
CA GLN A 340 -30.20 15.11 -22.28
C GLN A 340 -31.25 15.05 -21.15
N GLN A 341 -31.17 14.06 -20.26
CA GLN A 341 -31.97 13.99 -19.03
C GLN A 341 -31.69 15.18 -18.11
N TRP A 342 -30.42 15.57 -17.95
CA TRP A 342 -30.03 16.76 -17.20
C TRP A 342 -30.60 18.04 -17.81
N TYR A 343 -30.51 18.19 -19.14
CA TYR A 343 -31.11 19.31 -19.85
C TYR A 343 -32.63 19.35 -19.66
N GLN A 344 -33.30 18.19 -19.71
CA GLN A 344 -34.75 18.09 -19.46
C GLN A 344 -35.10 18.45 -18.02
N ALA A 345 -34.36 17.95 -17.03
CA ALA A 345 -34.57 18.27 -15.62
C ALA A 345 -34.37 19.77 -15.32
N ILE A 346 -33.37 20.40 -15.94
CA ILE A 346 -33.15 21.86 -15.83
C ILE A 346 -34.26 22.64 -16.54
N ARG A 347 -34.80 22.14 -17.66
CA ARG A 347 -35.89 22.80 -18.40
C ARG A 347 -37.24 22.77 -17.66
N ILE A 348 -37.40 21.87 -16.68
CA ILE A 348 -38.62 21.75 -15.85
C ILE A 348 -38.61 22.74 -14.65
N SER A 349 -37.71 23.73 -14.63
CA SER A 349 -37.80 24.87 -13.71
C SER A 349 -37.42 26.13 -14.49
N PRO A 350 -38.36 27.00 -14.94
CA PRO A 350 -39.53 27.51 -14.20
C PRO A 350 -40.81 27.74 -15.07
N THR A 351 -41.94 27.09 -14.76
CA THR A 351 -43.32 27.56 -15.09
C THR A 351 -44.34 26.50 -14.65
N GLU A 352 -44.43 26.22 -13.34
CA GLU A 352 -45.58 25.46 -12.79
C GLU A 352 -46.06 26.04 -11.45
N SER A 353 -45.73 27.32 -11.19
CA SER A 353 -46.14 28.02 -9.97
C SER A 353 -46.80 29.38 -10.21
N GLU A 354 -47.13 29.74 -11.46
CA GLU A 354 -47.81 31.02 -11.77
C GLU A 354 -49.21 30.89 -12.41
N GLU A 355 -49.70 29.68 -12.73
CA GLU A 355 -51.05 29.53 -13.33
C GLU A 355 -52.19 29.26 -12.33
N GLU A 356 -51.91 28.91 -11.06
CA GLU A 356 -52.98 28.63 -10.08
C GLU A 356 -53.51 29.86 -9.33
N HIS A 357 -52.90 31.05 -9.48
CA HIS A 357 -53.37 32.28 -8.82
C HIS A 357 -54.17 33.25 -9.71
N ALA A 358 -54.43 32.92 -10.97
CA ALA A 358 -55.16 33.80 -11.90
C ALA A 358 -56.64 33.42 -12.15
N GLN A 359 -57.20 32.43 -11.44
CA GLN A 359 -58.61 32.02 -11.59
C GLN A 359 -59.52 32.32 -10.38
N GLN A 360 -59.07 33.16 -9.43
CA GLN A 360 -59.94 33.71 -8.38
C GLN A 360 -59.84 35.24 -8.35
N SER A 361 -60.51 35.91 -9.28
CA SER A 361 -60.93 37.32 -9.17
C SER A 361 -62.21 37.55 -9.96
#